data_AF-A0A2S2N9C8-F1
#
_entry.id   AF-A0A2S2N9C8-F1
#
_cell.length_a   1.000
_cell.length_b   1.000
_cell.length_c   1.000
_cell.angle_alpha   90.00
_cell.angle_beta   90.00
_cell.angle_gamma   90.00
#
_symmetry.space_group_name_H-M   'P 1'
#
loop_
_entity.id
_entity.type
_entity.pdbx_description
1 polymer ?
#
loop_
_entity_poly.entity_id
_entity_poly.type
_entity_poly.pdbx_seq_one_letter_code
_entity_poly.pdbx_strand_id
1 'polypeptide(L)'
;ILNSIVKFEYPKRRSDPPQCHNCQKYGHTCNYCHHDTRCVKCGSEHSTDECTKQREEPAKCANCGGNHTANYKGCQSLKKILNRIKPKAKKINKEHQPIPTLAIPPIPPPSRRSGNEASSPNSKGKPSYAEIAANRPPPDQSLHIITKFLDELKSILNPL
;
A
#
# COMPACT_ATOMS: atom_id res chain seq x y z
N ILE A 1 -17.68 30.83 37.03
CA ILE A 1 -17.80 29.87 35.91
C ILE A 1 -16.52 30.01 35.11
N LEU A 2 -15.65 29.00 35.13
CA LEU A 2 -14.36 29.05 34.41
C LEU A 2 -14.62 28.75 32.93
N ASN A 3 -14.41 29.74 32.10
CA ASN A 3 -14.49 29.68 30.64
C ASN A 3 -13.17 29.14 30.07
N SER A 4 -13.09 27.82 29.93
CA SER A 4 -11.94 27.15 29.30
C SER A 4 -12.12 27.07 27.78
N ILE A 5 -11.13 27.57 27.04
CA ILE A 5 -11.06 27.42 25.58
C ILE A 5 -10.29 26.14 25.26
N VAL A 6 -10.95 25.15 24.66
CA VAL A 6 -10.32 23.91 24.21
C VAL A 6 -9.86 24.08 22.76
N LYS A 7 -8.55 23.92 22.51
CA LYS A 7 -7.98 23.90 21.16
C LYS A 7 -7.77 22.46 20.72
N PHE A 8 -8.43 22.07 19.62
CA PHE A 8 -8.21 20.78 18.99
C PHE A 8 -7.11 20.90 17.93
N GLU A 9 -6.15 19.97 17.96
CA GLU A 9 -5.13 19.85 16.92
C GLU A 9 -5.39 18.60 16.08
N TYR A 10 -5.06 18.69 14.78
CA TYR A 10 -5.19 17.55 13.88
C TYR A 10 -4.16 16.46 14.21
N PRO A 11 -4.53 15.17 14.11
CA PRO A 11 -3.58 14.08 14.25
C PRO A 11 -2.42 14.21 13.28
N LYS A 12 -1.18 14.27 13.81
CA LYS A 12 0.02 14.34 12.99
C LYS A 12 0.19 13.02 12.24
N ARG A 13 0.20 13.07 10.91
CA ARG A 13 0.47 11.90 10.07
C ARG A 13 1.88 11.39 10.35
N ARG A 14 2.02 10.09 10.62
CA ARG A 14 3.34 9.46 10.74
C ARG A 14 3.96 9.34 9.36
N SER A 15 5.24 9.71 9.25
CA SER A 15 6.01 9.65 7.99
C SER A 15 6.77 8.32 7.82
N ASP A 16 6.54 7.37 8.74
CA ASP A 16 7.18 6.07 8.67
C ASP A 16 6.59 5.24 7.53
N PRO A 17 7.41 4.48 6.77
CA PRO A 17 6.90 3.52 5.82
C PRO A 17 6.06 2.45 6.55
N PRO A 18 5.01 1.91 5.91
CA PRO A 18 4.21 0.85 6.50
C PRO A 18 5.10 -0.37 6.81
N GLN A 19 4.89 -0.97 7.97
CA GLN A 19 5.52 -2.23 8.35
C GLN A 19 4.49 -3.35 8.20
N CYS A 20 4.86 -4.41 7.48
CA CYS A 20 4.03 -5.58 7.32
C CYS A 20 4.06 -6.43 8.59
N HIS A 21 2.93 -6.68 9.23
CA HIS A 21 2.85 -7.54 10.42
C HIS A 21 3.03 -9.03 10.10
N ASN A 22 2.90 -9.43 8.83
CA ASN A 22 3.16 -10.81 8.41
C ASN A 22 4.67 -11.10 8.34
N CYS A 23 5.41 -10.41 7.46
CA CYS A 23 6.83 -10.67 7.25
C CYS A 23 7.80 -9.70 7.96
N GLN A 24 7.28 -8.73 8.73
CA GLN A 24 8.01 -7.67 9.44
C GLN A 24 8.77 -6.64 8.57
N LYS A 25 8.82 -6.81 7.25
CA LYS A 25 9.51 -5.88 6.35
C LYS A 25 8.74 -4.56 6.20
N TYR A 26 9.47 -3.52 5.82
CA TYR A 26 8.91 -2.20 5.53
C TYR A 26 8.52 -2.06 4.05
N GLY A 27 7.53 -1.19 3.77
CA GLY A 27 7.14 -0.77 2.42
C GLY A 27 5.85 -1.40 1.87
N HIS A 28 5.20 -2.30 2.61
CA HIS A 28 3.91 -2.88 2.23
C HIS A 28 3.10 -3.26 3.48
N THR A 29 1.81 -3.52 3.30
CA THR A 29 0.90 -4.00 4.34
C THR A 29 0.66 -5.51 4.23
N CYS A 30 0.10 -6.13 5.26
CA CYS A 30 -0.15 -7.59 5.30
C CYS A 30 -1.01 -8.08 4.12
N ASN A 31 -2.02 -7.30 3.72
CA ASN A 31 -2.95 -7.66 2.65
C ASN A 31 -2.27 -7.85 1.29
N TYR A 32 -1.07 -7.28 1.12
CA TYR A 32 -0.28 -7.37 -0.11
C TYR A 32 1.07 -8.07 0.13
N CYS A 33 1.17 -8.88 1.19
CA CYS A 33 2.37 -9.61 1.54
C CYS A 33 2.42 -10.98 0.86
N HIS A 34 3.53 -11.28 0.20
CA HIS A 34 3.81 -12.56 -0.47
C HIS A 34 5.06 -13.24 0.10
N HIS A 35 5.43 -12.85 1.33
CA HIS A 35 6.60 -13.36 2.04
C HIS A 35 6.17 -14.24 3.21
N ASP A 36 7.07 -15.12 3.63
CA ASP A 36 6.88 -15.98 4.79
C ASP A 36 6.66 -15.16 6.07
N THR A 37 5.82 -15.72 6.94
CA THR A 37 5.50 -15.14 8.24
C THR A 37 6.76 -15.08 9.11
N ARG A 38 6.97 -13.95 9.77
CA ARG A 38 8.08 -13.75 10.71
C ARG A 38 7.60 -13.18 12.02
N CYS A 39 8.10 -13.77 13.11
CA CYS A 39 7.76 -13.33 14.45
C CYS A 39 8.40 -11.98 14.78
N VAL A 40 7.64 -11.06 15.35
CA VAL A 40 8.12 -9.72 15.73
C VAL A 40 9.15 -9.76 16.88
N LYS A 41 9.08 -10.79 17.74
CA LYS A 41 9.92 -10.95 18.93
C LYS A 41 11.29 -11.54 18.59
N CYS A 42 11.33 -12.59 17.77
CA CYS A 42 12.55 -13.36 17.51
C CYS A 42 13.03 -13.34 16.05
N GLY A 43 12.19 -12.92 15.11
CA GLY A 43 12.51 -12.86 13.69
C GLY A 43 12.56 -14.21 12.97
N SER A 44 12.22 -15.31 13.64
CA SER A 44 12.11 -16.65 13.03
C SER A 44 10.80 -16.83 12.28
N GLU A 45 10.74 -17.91 11.48
CA GLU A 45 9.61 -18.27 10.59
C GLU A 45 8.45 -18.90 11.37
N HIS A 46 7.66 -18.07 12.03
CA HIS A 46 6.39 -18.42 12.68
C HIS A 46 5.58 -17.14 12.99
N SER A 47 4.31 -17.31 13.34
CA SER A 47 3.45 -16.22 13.83
C SER A 47 3.93 -15.71 15.20
N THR A 48 3.47 -14.54 15.66
CA THR A 48 3.88 -14.05 17.00
C THR A 48 3.22 -14.86 18.13
N ASP A 49 2.09 -15.49 17.83
CA ASP A 49 1.28 -16.26 18.79
C ASP A 49 1.90 -17.63 19.08
N GLU A 50 2.57 -18.23 18.10
CA GLU A 50 3.33 -19.48 18.25
C GLU A 50 4.73 -19.29 18.84
N CYS A 51 5.09 -18.06 19.23
CA CYS A 51 6.44 -17.77 19.67
C CYS A 51 6.71 -18.30 21.08
N THR A 52 7.63 -19.24 21.20
CA THR A 52 8.08 -19.82 22.47
C THR A 52 9.03 -18.92 23.27
N LYS A 53 9.49 -17.80 22.70
CA LYS A 53 10.37 -16.87 23.42
C LYS A 53 9.61 -16.19 24.56
N GLN A 54 10.20 -16.28 25.76
CA GLN A 54 9.76 -15.53 26.92
C GLN A 54 10.09 -14.04 26.79
N ARG A 55 9.57 -13.21 27.70
CA ARG A 55 9.70 -11.75 27.63
C ARG A 55 11.09 -11.27 28.04
N GLU A 56 11.72 -12.05 28.90
CA GLU A 56 13.03 -11.83 29.53
C GLU A 56 14.16 -12.15 28.55
N GLU A 57 13.89 -13.03 27.58
CA GLU A 57 14.83 -13.42 26.54
C GLU A 57 15.10 -12.26 25.56
N PRO A 58 16.34 -12.11 25.08
CA PRO A 58 16.67 -11.06 24.14
C PRO A 58 15.88 -11.22 22.83
N ALA A 59 15.16 -10.15 22.48
CA ALA A 59 14.49 -10.03 21.20
C ALA A 59 15.52 -9.95 20.07
N LYS A 60 15.14 -10.45 18.89
CA LYS A 60 15.97 -10.39 17.68
C LYS A 60 15.16 -9.79 16.54
N CYS A 61 15.70 -8.75 15.93
CA CYS A 61 15.03 -8.01 14.88
C CYS A 61 15.09 -8.76 13.55
N ALA A 62 13.93 -9.05 12.94
CA ALA A 62 13.84 -9.69 11.63
C ALA A 62 14.49 -8.87 10.48
N ASN A 63 14.63 -7.55 10.66
CA ASN A 63 15.08 -6.63 9.62
C ASN A 63 16.57 -6.26 9.70
N CYS A 64 17.18 -6.29 10.90
CA CYS A 64 18.58 -5.90 11.09
C CYS A 64 19.38 -6.89 11.95
N GLY A 65 18.75 -7.92 12.51
CA GLY A 65 19.38 -8.92 13.38
C GLY A 65 19.78 -8.41 14.77
N GLY A 66 19.50 -7.15 15.11
CA GLY A 66 19.89 -6.54 16.38
C GLY A 66 19.01 -6.96 17.57
N ASN A 67 19.47 -6.64 18.78
CA ASN A 67 18.82 -6.99 20.04
C ASN A 67 17.62 -6.08 20.35
N HIS A 68 16.59 -6.16 19.52
CA HIS A 68 15.31 -5.47 19.68
C HIS A 68 14.23 -6.16 18.84
N THR A 69 12.96 -5.89 19.16
CA THR A 69 11.81 -6.36 18.37
C THR A 69 11.77 -5.69 17.00
N ALA A 70 11.22 -6.36 15.98
CA ALA A 70 11.21 -5.84 14.62
C ALA A 70 10.45 -4.50 14.45
N ASN A 71 9.55 -4.16 15.38
CA ASN A 71 8.76 -2.91 15.41
C ASN A 71 9.47 -1.71 16.08
N TYR A 72 10.69 -1.90 16.58
CA TYR A 72 11.44 -0.86 17.27
C TYR A 72 11.80 0.31 16.32
N LYS A 73 11.40 1.53 16.69
CA LYS A 73 11.56 2.72 15.85
C LYS A 73 13.00 3.24 15.74
N GLY A 74 13.89 2.80 16.62
CA GLY A 74 15.33 3.06 16.52
C GLY A 74 16.09 2.06 15.65
N CYS A 75 15.40 1.14 14.94
CA CYS A 75 16.06 0.15 14.09
C CYS A 75 16.90 0.81 12.98
N GLN A 76 18.15 0.37 12.83
CA GLN A 76 19.06 0.91 11.81
C GLN A 76 18.53 0.68 10.39
N SER A 77 17.83 -0.44 10.14
CA SER A 77 17.18 -0.70 8.84
C SER A 77 16.08 0.31 8.55
N LEU A 78 15.26 0.68 9.55
CA LEU A 78 14.24 1.73 9.40
C LEU A 78 14.89 3.09 9.11
N LYS A 79 15.94 3.47 9.86
CA LYS A 79 16.68 4.72 9.66
C LYS A 79 17.23 4.84 8.24
N LYS A 80 17.79 3.75 7.69
CA LYS A 80 18.27 3.69 6.30
C LYS A 80 17.15 3.94 5.29
N ILE A 81 15.96 3.37 5.51
CA ILE A 81 14.80 3.57 4.62
C ILE A 81 14.30 5.01 4.70
N LEU A 82 14.14 5.56 5.89
CA LEU A 82 13.72 6.96 6.08
C LEU A 82 14.68 7.94 5.39
N ASN A 83 15.99 7.69 5.45
CA ASN A 83 16.98 8.52 4.77
C ASN A 83 16.88 8.46 3.23
N ARG A 84 16.35 7.38 2.66
CA ARG A 84 16.10 7.26 1.22
C ARG A 84 14.80 7.96 0.78
N ILE A 85 13.78 7.96 1.64
CA ILE A 85 12.48 8.59 1.37
C ILE A 85 12.54 10.10 1.52
N LYS A 86 13.41 10.62 2.39
CA LYS A 86 13.59 12.07 2.56
C LYS A 86 13.95 12.70 1.20
N PRO A 87 13.19 13.69 0.73
CA PRO A 87 13.53 14.39 -0.51
C PRO A 87 14.93 14.99 -0.32
N LYS A 88 15.88 14.58 -1.16
CA LYS A 88 17.17 15.28 -1.23
C LYS A 88 16.84 16.70 -1.64
N ALA A 89 17.11 17.67 -0.76
CA ALA A 89 17.06 19.07 -1.15
C ALA A 89 18.02 19.24 -2.33
N LYS A 90 17.48 19.34 -3.56
CA LYS A 90 18.27 19.75 -4.70
C LYS A 90 18.73 21.16 -4.36
N LYS A 91 20.02 21.36 -4.17
CA LYS A 91 20.60 22.71 -4.27
C LYS A 91 20.35 23.14 -5.70
N ILE A 92 19.25 23.87 -5.92
CA ILE A 92 18.98 24.48 -7.21
C ILE A 92 20.01 25.60 -7.31
N ASN A 93 21.12 25.35 -8.01
CA ASN A 93 21.98 26.46 -8.43
C ASN A 93 21.14 27.23 -9.46
N LYS A 94 20.67 28.43 -9.09
CA LYS A 94 19.94 29.32 -10.00
C LYS A 94 20.92 29.97 -10.97
N GLU A 95 21.51 29.18 -11.87
CA GLU A 95 22.07 29.74 -13.09
C GLU A 95 20.95 29.81 -14.12
N HIS A 96 20.51 31.04 -14.40
CA HIS A 96 19.66 31.35 -15.53
C HIS A 96 20.42 31.05 -16.80
N GLN A 97 20.06 29.96 -17.49
CA GLN A 97 20.44 29.76 -18.88
C GLN A 97 19.19 29.91 -19.75
N PRO A 98 19.21 30.76 -20.80
CA PRO A 98 18.06 30.98 -21.65
C PRO A 98 17.72 29.73 -22.46
N ILE A 99 16.44 29.40 -22.51
CA ILE A 99 15.87 28.24 -23.20
C ILE A 99 15.99 28.45 -24.71
N PRO A 100 16.63 27.54 -25.49
CA PRO A 100 16.52 27.56 -26.95
C PRO A 100 15.11 27.12 -27.35
N THR A 101 14.34 28.01 -27.96
CA THR A 101 13.01 27.72 -28.53
C THR A 101 13.18 26.79 -29.73
N LEU A 102 12.99 25.49 -29.55
CA LEU A 102 12.81 24.56 -30.67
C LEU A 102 11.37 24.70 -31.18
N ALA A 103 11.22 25.31 -32.35
CA ALA A 103 9.95 25.43 -33.05
C ALA A 103 9.39 24.03 -33.37
N ILE A 104 8.19 23.73 -32.86
CA ILE A 104 7.43 22.52 -33.19
C ILE A 104 6.67 22.80 -34.49
N PRO A 105 6.83 22.01 -35.56
CA PRO A 105 6.00 22.16 -36.76
C PRO A 105 4.56 21.68 -36.50
N PRO A 106 3.54 22.24 -37.17
CA PRO A 106 2.14 21.89 -36.94
C PRO A 106 1.83 20.46 -37.40
N ILE A 107 1.08 19.74 -36.59
CA ILE A 107 0.61 18.37 -36.82
C ILE A 107 -0.49 18.39 -37.91
N PRO A 108 -0.41 17.57 -38.98
CA PRO A 108 -1.49 17.47 -39.96
C PRO A 108 -2.69 16.64 -39.44
N PRO A 109 -3.92 16.92 -39.92
CA PRO A 109 -5.15 16.26 -39.44
C PRO A 109 -5.26 14.79 -39.91
N PRO A 110 -6.06 13.95 -39.21
CA PRO A 110 -6.14 12.53 -39.50
C PRO A 110 -7.00 12.26 -40.74
N SER A 111 -6.41 11.64 -41.76
CA SER A 111 -7.14 11.11 -42.92
C SER A 111 -7.59 9.67 -42.68
N ARG A 112 -8.84 9.37 -43.08
CA ARG A 112 -9.52 8.08 -42.89
C ARG A 112 -9.03 7.01 -43.89
N ARG A 113 -9.22 5.76 -43.47
CA ARG A 113 -8.69 4.45 -43.97
C ARG A 113 -8.95 4.09 -45.44
N SER A 114 -8.05 3.27 -46.00
CA SER A 114 -8.39 2.09 -46.83
C SER A 114 -7.25 1.06 -46.83
N GLY A 115 -7.58 -0.22 -47.05
CA GLY A 115 -6.79 -1.45 -46.76
C GLY A 115 -5.45 -1.62 -47.51
N ASN A 116 -4.61 -2.62 -47.23
CA ASN A 116 -4.90 -4.05 -47.25
C ASN A 116 -3.88 -4.89 -46.43
N GLU A 117 -4.40 -5.94 -45.80
CA GLU A 117 -3.82 -7.26 -45.47
C GLU A 117 -2.29 -7.51 -45.58
N ALA A 118 -1.68 -7.87 -44.45
CA ALA A 118 -0.71 -8.98 -44.36
C ALA A 118 -0.76 -9.58 -42.94
N SER A 119 -0.85 -10.90 -42.86
CA SER A 119 -1.33 -11.67 -41.72
C SER A 119 -0.25 -12.08 -40.70
N SER A 120 -0.58 -11.92 -39.41
CA SER A 120 -0.27 -12.78 -38.23
C SER A 120 1.17 -12.96 -37.69
N PRO A 121 1.40 -13.39 -36.42
CA PRO A 121 0.45 -13.61 -35.31
C PRO A 121 0.88 -13.06 -33.92
N ASN A 122 -0.12 -12.89 -33.04
CA ASN A 122 -0.06 -13.10 -31.58
C ASN A 122 0.66 -12.09 -30.66
N SER A 123 -0.07 -11.06 -30.25
CA SER A 123 0.12 -10.39 -28.95
C SER A 123 -1.24 -10.30 -28.26
N LYS A 124 -1.49 -11.17 -27.27
CA LYS A 124 -2.66 -11.05 -26.40
C LYS A 124 -2.46 -9.83 -25.49
N GLY A 125 -2.84 -8.66 -25.99
CA GLY A 125 -2.93 -7.42 -25.21
C GLY A 125 -3.92 -7.60 -24.07
N LYS A 126 -3.49 -7.24 -22.85
CA LYS A 126 -4.38 -7.20 -21.69
C LYS A 126 -5.48 -6.16 -21.96
N PRO A 127 -6.73 -6.43 -21.57
CA PRO A 127 -7.83 -5.50 -21.79
C PRO A 127 -7.55 -4.17 -21.09
N SER A 128 -7.98 -3.11 -21.74
CA SER A 128 -7.95 -1.75 -21.19
C SER A 128 -8.76 -1.69 -19.91
N TYR A 129 -8.37 -0.81 -18.99
CA TYR A 129 -9.12 -0.53 -17.76
C TYR A 129 -10.61 -0.25 -18.04
N ALA A 130 -10.91 0.43 -19.15
CA ALA A 130 -12.28 0.73 -19.57
C ALA A 130 -13.09 -0.53 -19.95
N GLU A 131 -12.45 -1.53 -20.56
CA GLU A 131 -13.10 -2.79 -20.97
C GLU A 131 -13.42 -3.69 -19.77
N ILE A 132 -12.56 -3.65 -18.74
CA ILE A 132 -12.76 -4.42 -17.50
C ILE A 132 -13.94 -3.85 -16.70
N ALA A 133 -14.09 -2.52 -16.67
CA ALA A 133 -15.16 -1.86 -15.93
C ALA A 133 -16.55 -2.10 -16.55
N ALA A 134 -16.62 -2.25 -17.89
CA ALA A 134 -17.88 -2.44 -18.61
C ALA A 134 -18.50 -3.84 -18.43
N ASN A 135 -17.69 -4.86 -18.14
CA ASN A 135 -18.14 -6.26 -18.09
C ASN A 135 -18.45 -6.79 -16.68
N ARG A 136 -18.73 -5.91 -15.71
CA ARG A 136 -19.02 -6.34 -14.35
C ARG A 136 -20.47 -6.88 -14.26
N PRO A 137 -20.70 -8.14 -13.85
CA PRO A 137 -22.05 -8.60 -13.55
C PRO A 137 -22.62 -7.83 -12.34
N PRO A 138 -23.95 -7.66 -12.25
CA PRO A 138 -24.59 -6.96 -11.14
C PRO A 138 -24.29 -7.67 -9.80
N PRO A 139 -24.05 -6.93 -8.70
CA PRO A 139 -23.76 -7.54 -7.41
C PRO A 139 -25.05 -7.98 -6.72
N ASP A 140 -25.55 -9.18 -7.05
CA ASP A 140 -26.84 -9.66 -6.49
C ASP A 140 -26.72 -10.87 -5.54
N GLN A 141 -25.52 -11.40 -5.31
CA GLN A 141 -25.37 -12.54 -4.37
C GLN A 141 -24.97 -12.10 -2.95
N SER A 142 -24.16 -11.05 -2.82
CA SER A 142 -23.67 -10.60 -1.52
C SER A 142 -24.75 -9.92 -0.67
N LEU A 143 -25.67 -9.18 -1.31
CA LEU A 143 -26.76 -8.51 -0.59
C LEU A 143 -27.75 -9.52 -0.01
N HIS A 144 -28.06 -10.59 -0.75
CA HIS A 144 -28.96 -11.64 -0.26
C HIS A 144 -28.40 -12.36 0.97
N ILE A 145 -27.10 -12.65 1.00
CA ILE A 145 -26.49 -13.34 2.15
C ILE A 145 -26.52 -12.44 3.40
N ILE A 146 -26.27 -11.14 3.21
CA ILE A 146 -26.32 -10.16 4.31
C ILE A 146 -27.75 -9.99 4.83
N THR A 147 -28.75 -9.90 3.95
CA THR A 147 -30.15 -9.76 4.39
C THR A 147 -30.62 -11.00 5.16
N LYS A 148 -30.29 -12.19 4.67
CA LYS A 148 -30.66 -13.45 5.32
C LYS A 148 -30.06 -13.59 6.73
N PHE A 149 -28.79 -13.17 6.89
CA PHE A 149 -28.13 -13.16 8.20
C PHE A 149 -28.74 -12.14 9.17
N LEU A 150 -29.12 -10.96 8.69
CA LEU A 150 -29.75 -9.93 9.53
C LEU A 150 -31.14 -10.35 10.01
N ASP A 151 -31.91 -11.07 9.20
CA ASP A 151 -33.23 -11.57 9.60
C ASP A 151 -33.13 -12.72 10.61
N GLU A 152 -32.14 -13.60 10.46
CA GLU A 152 -31.86 -14.66 11.43
C GLU A 152 -31.42 -14.07 12.78
N LEU A 153 -30.55 -13.05 12.79
CA LEU A 153 -30.16 -12.35 14.03
C LEU A 153 -31.33 -11.63 14.71
N LYS A 154 -32.24 -11.00 13.96
CA LYS A 154 -33.42 -10.34 14.54
C LYS A 154 -34.33 -11.33 15.25
N SER A 155 -34.49 -12.55 14.70
CA SER A 155 -35.30 -13.60 15.30
C SER A 155 -34.74 -14.13 16.63
N ILE A 156 -33.43 -14.07 16.81
CA ILE A 156 -32.73 -14.49 18.03
C ILE A 156 -32.79 -13.40 19.10
N LEU A 157 -32.72 -12.14 18.71
CA LEU A 157 -32.67 -11.01 19.65
C LEU A 157 -34.03 -10.58 20.19
N ASN A 158 -35.12 -10.85 19.44
CA ASN A 158 -36.50 -10.58 19.87
C ASN A 158 -37.38 -11.83 19.77
N PRO A 159 -37.21 -12.83 20.66
CA PRO A 159 -38.19 -13.89 20.78
C PRO A 159 -39.41 -13.34 21.56
N LEU A 160 -40.38 -12.82 20.81
CA LEU A 160 -41.62 -12.12 21.21
C LEU A 160 -41.42 -10.70 21.77
#